data_AF-A0A7C0U9I4-F1
#
_entry.id   AF-A0A7C0U9I4-F1
#
_cell.length_a   1.000
_cell.length_b   1.000
_cell.length_c   1.000
_cell.angle_alpha   90.00
_cell.angle_beta   90.00
_cell.angle_gamma   90.00
#
_symmetry.space_group_name_H-M   'P 1'
#
loop_
_entity.id
_entity.type
_entity.pdbx_description
1 polymer ?
#
loop_
_entity_poly.entity_id
_entity_poly.type
_entity_poly.pdbx_seq_one_letter_code
_entity_poly.pdbx_strand_id
1 'polypeptide(L)' 'MRPEAENWWKQALEDLDSAKKNLKIKKYYLVAFLSQQAAEKALKALFIELKRRLQPKTHNLIRLG' A
#
# COMPACT_ATOMS: atom_id res chain seq x y z
N MET A 1 10.05 13.56 -0.90
CA MET A 1 8.93 12.78 -0.35
C MET A 1 8.86 12.99 1.15
N ARG A 2 7.69 13.25 1.71
CA ARG A 2 7.51 13.39 3.17
C ARG A 2 7.86 12.08 3.88
N PRO A 3 8.35 12.11 5.13
CA PRO A 3 8.67 10.88 5.87
C PRO A 3 7.48 9.91 5.97
N GLU A 4 6.25 10.42 6.11
CA GLU A 4 5.08 9.54 6.17
C GLU A 4 4.80 8.87 4.82
N ALA A 5 4.90 9.62 3.71
CA ALA A 5 4.75 9.08 2.36
C ALA A 5 5.86 8.09 2.03
N GLU A 6 7.09 8.33 2.50
CA GLU A 6 8.23 7.44 2.32
C GLU A 6 8.02 6.09 2.99
N ASN A 7 7.46 6.08 4.20
CA ASN A 7 7.15 4.83 4.89
C ASN A 7 6.11 3.99 4.13
N TRP A 8 5.05 4.62 3.63
CA TRP A 8 4.05 3.93 2.80
C TRP A 8 4.63 3.43 1.49
N TRP A 9 5.49 4.23 0.85
CA TRP A 9 6.16 3.85 -0.39
C TRP A 9 7.09 2.66 -0.19
N LYS A 10 7.90 2.66 0.88
CA LYS A 10 8.78 1.51 1.21
C LYS A 10 7.97 0.24 1.43
N GLN A 11 6.86 0.31 2.18
CA GLN A 11 6.00 -0.86 2.38
C GLN A 11 5.34 -1.33 1.08
N ALA A 12 4.95 -0.42 0.18
CA ALA A 12 4.41 -0.78 -1.13
C ALA A 12 5.42 -1.58 -1.97
N LEU A 13 6.70 -1.17 -1.93
CA LEU A 13 7.78 -1.87 -2.62
C LEU A 13 8.04 -3.25 -2.02
N GLU A 14 8.04 -3.38 -0.70
CA GLU A 14 8.20 -4.66 -0.01
C GLU A 14 7.05 -5.64 -0.31
N ASP A 15 5.81 -5.16 -0.36
CA ASP A 15 4.66 -5.97 -0.77
C ASP A 15 4.80 -6.45 -2.21
N LEU A 16 5.23 -5.57 -3.13
CA LEU A 16 5.44 -5.93 -4.53
C LEU A 16 6.57 -6.95 -4.70
N ASP A 17 7.68 -6.79 -3.98
CA ASP A 17 8.77 -7.77 -3.98
C ASP A 17 8.30 -9.11 -3.42
N SER A 18 7.55 -9.10 -2.32
CA SER A 18 6.93 -10.28 -1.75
C SER A 18 5.96 -10.95 -2.74
N ALA A 19 5.17 -10.18 -3.50
CA ALA A 19 4.30 -10.71 -4.54
C ALA A 19 5.12 -11.42 -5.64
N LYS A 20 6.22 -10.81 -6.10
CA LYS A 20 7.12 -11.41 -7.10
C LYS A 20 7.76 -12.71 -6.60
N LYS A 21 8.18 -12.76 -5.33
CA LYS A 21 8.71 -13.98 -4.69
C LYS A 21 7.64 -15.07 -4.60
N ASN A 22 6.42 -14.71 -4.20
CA ASN A 22 5.30 -15.65 -4.07
C ASN A 22 4.79 -16.21 -5.40
N LEU A 23 4.95 -15.45 -6.48
CA LEU A 23 4.62 -15.92 -7.83
C LEU A 23 5.49 -17.10 -8.24
N LYS A 24 6.80 -17.07 -7.89
CA LYS A 24 7.74 -18.16 -8.19
C LYS A 24 7.38 -19.48 -7.50
N ILE A 25 6.81 -19.40 -6.28
CA ILE A 25 6.35 -20.58 -5.53
C ILE A 25 4.85 -20.88 -5.74
N LYS A 26 4.23 -20.29 -6.76
CA LYS A 26 2.84 -20.53 -7.20
C LYS A 26 1.79 -20.29 -6.10
N LYS A 27 2.07 -19.40 -5.13
CA LYS A 27 1.11 -18.99 -4.09
C LYS A 27 0.21 -17.87 -4.60
N TYR A 28 -0.59 -18.15 -5.63
CA TYR A 28 -1.30 -17.13 -6.41
C TYR A 28 -2.27 -16.26 -5.60
N TYR A 29 -2.98 -16.83 -4.62
CA TYR A 29 -3.87 -16.04 -3.76
C TYR A 29 -3.09 -14.94 -3.00
N LEU A 30 -1.88 -15.27 -2.55
CA LEU A 30 -1.01 -14.34 -1.83
C LEU A 30 -0.40 -13.30 -2.77
N VAL A 31 -0.08 -13.69 -4.02
CA VAL A 31 0.34 -12.74 -5.06
C VAL A 31 -0.74 -11.69 -5.32
N ALA A 32 -2.00 -12.11 -5.47
CA ALA A 32 -3.11 -11.20 -5.72
C ALA A 32 -3.30 -10.24 -4.53
N PHE A 33 -3.29 -10.77 -3.31
CA PHE A 33 -3.40 -9.97 -2.08
C PHE A 33 -2.27 -8.94 -1.95
N LEU A 34 -1.02 -9.38 -2.09
CA LEU A 34 0.14 -8.49 -1.97
C LEU A 34 0.20 -7.45 -3.10
N SER A 35 -0.25 -7.79 -4.30
CA SER A 35 -0.33 -6.82 -5.41
C SER A 35 -1.36 -5.72 -5.13
N GLN A 36 -2.52 -6.08 -4.56
CA GLN A 36 -3.52 -5.10 -4.13
C GLN A 36 -2.97 -4.20 -3.02
N GLN A 37 -2.31 -4.78 -2.01
CA GLN A 37 -1.71 -4.03 -0.90
C GLN A 37 -0.60 -3.07 -1.39
N ALA A 38 0.25 -3.52 -2.30
CA ALA A 38 1.28 -2.69 -2.92
C ALA A 38 0.66 -1.47 -3.63
N ALA A 39 -0.40 -1.68 -4.43
CA ALA A 39 -1.09 -0.59 -5.12
C ALA A 39 -1.76 0.38 -4.13
N GLU A 40 -2.47 -0.14 -3.10
CA GLU A 40 -3.13 0.69 -2.10
C GLU A 40 -2.13 1.56 -1.33
N LYS A 41 -1.01 1.00 -0.89
CA LYS A 41 0.03 1.72 -0.16
C LYS A 41 0.76 2.74 -1.04
N ALA A 42 1.01 2.42 -2.31
CA ALA A 42 1.59 3.36 -3.27
C ALA A 42 0.66 4.56 -3.50
N LEU A 43 -0.66 4.33 -3.65
CA LEU A 43 -1.65 5.40 -3.77
C LEU A 43 -1.75 6.24 -2.50
N LYS A 44 -1.68 5.63 -1.30
CA LYS A 44 -1.61 6.37 -0.03
C LYS A 44 -0.35 7.26 0.05
N ALA A 45 0.81 6.74 -0.34
CA ALA A 45 2.05 7.50 -0.39
C ALA A 45 1.91 8.72 -1.32
N LEU A 46 1.40 8.50 -2.53
CA LEU A 46 1.15 9.57 -3.51
C LEU A 46 0.15 10.60 -2.98
N PHE A 47 -0.93 10.15 -2.34
CA PHE A 47 -1.94 11.04 -1.77
C PHE A 47 -1.35 11.94 -0.67
N ILE A 48 -0.55 11.38 0.25
CA ILE A 48 0.11 12.15 1.31
C ILE A 48 1.07 13.19 0.72
N GLU A 49 1.83 12.81 -0.31
CA GLU A 49 2.76 13.71 -0.98
C GLU A 49 2.03 14.88 -1.67
N LEU A 50 0.94 14.59 -2.40
CA LEU A 50 0.20 15.58 -3.18
C LEU A 50 -0.70 16.47 -2.31
N LYS A 51 -1.46 15.90 -1.37
CA LYS A 51 -2.48 16.62 -0.59
C LYS A 51 -1.93 17.27 0.68
N ARG A 52 -0.68 16.97 1.08
CA ARG A 52 -0.01 17.49 2.28
C ARG A 52 -0.85 17.36 3.57
N ARG A 53 -1.84 16.48 3.59
CA ARG A 53 -2.71 16.19 4.73
C ARG A 53 -2.53 14.72 5.09
N LEU A 54 -2.24 14.43 6.37
CA LEU A 54 -2.33 13.06 6.87
C LEU A 54 -3.75 12.57 6.62
N GLN A 55 -3.90 11.38 6.04
CA GLN A 55 -5.19 10.70 6.08
C GLN A 55 -5.61 10.61 7.56
N PRO A 56 -6.86 10.97 7.91
CA PRO A 56 -7.36 10.71 9.25
C PRO A 56 -7.16 9.22 9.52
N LYS A 57 -6.44 8.87 10.59
CA LYS A 57 -6.25 7.48 11.04
C LYS A 57 -7.61 6.90 11.40
N THR A 58 -8.38 6.49 10.40
CA THR A 58 -9.72 5.94 10.56
C THR A 58 -9.63 4.48 10.14
N HIS A 59 -9.39 3.60 11.11
CA HIS A 59 -9.73 2.18 10.99
C HIS A 59 -11.25 2.05 11.06
N ASN A 60 -11.99 2.64 10.12
CA ASN A 60 -13.44 2.55 10.14
C ASN A 60 -14.00 2.60 8.72
N LEU A 61 -14.36 1.41 8.22
CA LEU A 61 -14.98 1.17 6.91
C LEU A 61 -16.44 1.67 6.81
N ILE A 62 -16.93 2.45 7.79
CA ILE A 62 -18.37 2.78 7.93
C ILE A 62 -18.71 4.25 7.58
N ARG A 63 -17.74 5.16 7.42
CA ARG A 63 -18.06 6.58 7.09
C ARG A 63 -17.64 6.98 5.69
N LEU A 64 -18.39 6.49 4.72
CA LEU A 64 -18.65 7.19 3.44
C LEU A 64 -20.17 7.20 3.21
N GLY A 65 -20.89 7.85 4.12
CA GLY A 65 -22.30 8.21 4.04
C GLY A 65 -22.48 9.61 4.61
#